data_AF-A0A3M1DI82-F1
#
_entry.id   AF-A0A3M1DI82-F1
#
_cell.length_a   1.000
_cell.length_b   1.000
_cell.length_c   1.000
_cell.angle_alpha   90.00
_cell.angle_beta   90.00
_cell.angle_gamma   90.00
#
_symmetry.space_group_name_H-M   'P 1'
#
loop_
_entity.id
_entity.type
_entity.pdbx_description
1 polymer ?
#
loop_
_entity_poly.entity_id
_entity_poly.type
_entity_poly.pdbx_seq_one_letter_code
_entity_poly.pdbx_strand_id
1 'polypeptide(L)'
;WFSVRPPDYPALRELPWPEQIAGQIASIEAQLEGSLHSLPAGRWLALDYTELLADPGTVLQRIAGWLRTAGGILPEPMAAVPELQEPPAPAIAPSDLDRLAAALARHLPTARAARG
;
A
#
# COMPACT_ATOMS: atom_id res chain seq x y z
N TRP A 1 -12.89 7.46 -5.71
CA TRP A 1 -11.47 7.47 -6.12
C TRP A 1 -10.94 8.87 -5.86
N PHE A 2 -10.12 9.05 -4.82
CA PHE A 2 -9.54 10.36 -4.48
C PHE A 2 -8.27 10.51 -5.32
N SER A 3 -8.34 11.25 -6.42
CA SER A 3 -7.18 11.56 -7.27
C SER A 3 -6.39 12.69 -6.61
N VAL A 4 -5.63 12.38 -5.55
CA VAL A 4 -4.69 13.35 -4.99
C VAL A 4 -3.53 13.50 -5.98
N ARG A 5 -3.39 14.68 -6.58
CA ARG A 5 -2.22 15.01 -7.39
C ARG A 5 -1.05 15.24 -6.44
N PRO A 6 0.07 14.52 -6.59
CA PRO A 6 1.20 14.76 -5.72
C PRO A 6 1.85 16.13 -6.05
N PRO A 7 2.63 16.72 -5.14
CA PRO A 7 3.22 18.05 -5.33
C PRO A 7 4.07 18.19 -6.60
N ASP A 8 4.66 17.08 -7.06
CA ASP A 8 5.50 16.95 -8.26
C ASP A 8 4.71 16.66 -9.54
N TYR A 9 3.37 16.60 -9.48
CA TYR A 9 2.50 16.34 -10.63
C TYR A 9 2.79 17.21 -11.88
N PRO A 10 3.09 18.53 -11.78
CA PRO A 10 3.44 19.34 -12.94
C PRO A 10 4.68 18.85 -13.70
N ALA A 11 5.66 18.27 -13.00
CA ALA A 11 6.85 17.70 -13.63
C ALA A 11 6.54 16.30 -14.20
N LEU A 12 5.76 15.50 -13.47
CA LEU A 12 5.42 14.14 -13.87
C LEU A 12 4.60 14.09 -15.16
N ARG A 13 3.67 15.03 -15.38
CA ARG A 13 2.77 15.00 -16.56
C ARG A 13 3.49 15.11 -17.92
N GLU A 14 4.73 15.59 -17.93
CA GLU A 14 5.55 15.75 -19.14
C GLU A 14 6.33 14.46 -19.49
N LEU A 15 6.31 13.45 -18.62
CA LEU A 15 6.99 12.17 -18.82
C LEU A 15 6.12 11.19 -19.64
N PRO A 16 6.69 10.12 -20.21
CA PRO A 16 5.88 9.04 -20.79
C PRO A 16 5.04 8.35 -19.70
N TRP A 17 3.90 7.78 -20.10
CA TRP A 17 2.88 7.25 -19.17
C TRP A 17 3.42 6.30 -18.06
N PRO A 18 4.32 5.34 -18.35
CA PRO A 18 4.89 4.46 -17.31
C PRO A 18 5.65 5.25 -16.24
N GLU A 19 6.42 6.24 -16.64
CA GLU A 19 7.20 7.12 -15.76
C GLU A 19 6.30 8.06 -14.97
N GLN A 20 5.18 8.53 -15.55
CA GLN A 20 4.18 9.30 -14.80
C GLN A 20 3.64 8.49 -13.63
N ILE A 21 3.25 7.23 -13.88
CA ILE A 21 2.69 6.35 -12.85
C ILE A 21 3.74 5.99 -11.81
N ALA A 22 4.93 5.59 -12.25
CA ALA A 22 6.01 5.24 -11.33
C ALA A 22 6.41 6.42 -10.43
N GLY A 23 6.49 7.63 -11.00
CA GLY A 23 6.75 8.84 -10.22
C GLY A 23 5.62 9.17 -9.23
N GLN A 24 4.36 9.01 -9.62
CA GLN A 24 3.23 9.19 -8.71
C GLN A 24 3.27 8.20 -7.55
N ILE A 25 3.54 6.92 -7.83
CA ILE A 25 3.68 5.88 -6.80
C ILE A 25 4.81 6.23 -5.85
N ALA A 26 6.00 6.56 -6.36
CA ALA A 26 7.16 6.94 -5.55
C ALA A 26 6.88 8.16 -4.65
N SER A 27 6.22 9.19 -5.19
CA SER A 27 5.87 10.40 -4.44
C SER A 27 4.86 10.12 -3.33
N ILE A 28 3.87 9.27 -3.58
CA ILE A 28 2.90 8.83 -2.56
C ILE A 28 3.58 7.98 -1.50
N GLU A 29 4.42 7.01 -1.89
CA GLU A 29 5.15 6.16 -0.93
C GLU A 29 6.05 6.99 -0.02
N ALA A 30 6.80 7.95 -0.56
CA ALA A 30 7.64 8.84 0.24
C ALA A 30 6.82 9.68 1.24
N GLN A 31 5.64 10.16 0.83
CA GLN A 31 4.73 10.91 1.72
C GLN A 31 4.16 10.01 2.82
N LEU A 32 3.74 8.79 2.48
CA LEU A 32 3.25 7.81 3.46
C LEU A 32 4.34 7.43 4.45
N GLU A 33 5.55 7.14 3.97
CA GLU A 33 6.68 6.77 4.83
C GLU A 33 7.07 7.94 5.75
N GLY A 34 7.13 9.17 5.23
CA GLY A 34 7.37 10.36 6.05
C GLY A 34 6.28 10.58 7.10
N SER A 35 5.02 10.36 6.73
CA SER A 35 3.88 10.48 7.65
C SER A 35 3.93 9.39 8.73
N LEU A 36 4.24 8.14 8.37
CA LEU A 36 4.39 7.02 9.30
C LEU A 36 5.55 7.24 10.28
N HIS A 37 6.71 7.71 9.81
CA HIS A 37 7.85 8.02 10.67
C HIS A 37 7.58 9.17 11.65
N SER A 38 6.64 10.06 11.33
CA SER A 38 6.23 11.12 12.24
C SER A 38 5.34 10.61 13.40
N LEU A 39 4.78 9.41 13.27
CA LEU A 39 3.95 8.82 14.31
C LEU A 39 4.80 8.10 15.37
N PRO A 40 4.47 8.24 16.67
CA PRO A 40 5.08 7.44 17.72
C PRO A 40 5.01 5.95 17.43
N ALA A 41 6.08 5.23 17.75
CA ALA A 41 6.09 3.77 17.71
C ALA A 41 4.91 3.22 18.54
N GLY A 42 4.12 2.32 17.95
CA GLY A 42 2.89 1.79 18.57
C GLY A 42 1.60 2.53 18.20
N ARG A 43 1.65 3.59 17.37
CA ARG A 43 0.45 4.21 16.77
C ARG A 43 0.15 3.76 15.33
N TRP A 44 0.94 2.83 14.82
CA TRP A 44 0.72 2.20 13.53
C TRP A 44 1.06 0.71 13.60
N LEU A 45 0.46 -0.07 12.70
CA LEU A 45 0.64 -1.51 12.58
C LEU A 45 0.92 -1.85 11.11
N ALA A 46 2.02 -2.55 10.85
CA ALA A 46 2.29 -3.12 9.54
C ALA A 46 1.53 -4.45 9.40
N LEU A 47 0.89 -4.65 8.25
CA LEU A 47 0.20 -5.89 7.89
C LEU A 47 0.68 -6.34 6.53
N ASP A 48 0.92 -7.64 6.38
CA ASP A 48 1.12 -8.26 5.08
C ASP A 48 -0.25 -8.63 4.50
N TYR A 49 -0.52 -8.16 3.28
CA TYR A 49 -1.77 -8.46 2.58
C TYR A 49 -1.90 -9.94 2.23
N THR A 50 -0.80 -10.61 1.89
CA THR A 50 -0.74 -12.03 1.60
C THR A 50 -1.09 -12.86 2.83
N GLU A 51 -0.57 -12.46 4.00
CA GLU A 51 -0.90 -13.07 5.28
C GLU A 51 -2.38 -12.88 5.62
N LEU A 52 -2.91 -11.68 5.40
CA LEU A 52 -4.33 -11.37 5.61
C LEU A 52 -5.25 -12.22 4.72
N LEU A 53 -4.87 -12.48 3.47
CA LEU A 53 -5.65 -13.34 2.58
C LEU A 53 -5.54 -14.82 2.95
N ALA A 54 -4.37 -15.27 3.39
CA ALA A 54 -4.12 -16.67 3.73
C ALA A 54 -4.81 -17.09 5.04
N ASP A 55 -4.79 -16.23 6.06
CA ASP A 55 -5.41 -16.48 7.36
C ASP A 55 -5.98 -15.18 7.96
N PRO A 56 -7.15 -14.72 7.47
CA PRO A 56 -7.75 -13.49 7.95
C PRO A 56 -8.08 -13.57 9.45
N GLY A 57 -8.50 -14.73 9.95
CA GLY A 57 -8.88 -14.90 11.36
C GLY A 57 -7.73 -14.55 12.30
N THR A 58 -6.55 -15.12 12.05
CA THR A 58 -5.35 -14.85 12.85
C THR A 58 -4.91 -13.38 12.74
N VAL A 59 -4.87 -12.82 11.54
CA VAL A 59 -4.48 -11.42 11.35
C VAL A 59 -5.44 -10.46 12.04
N LEU A 60 -6.75 -10.71 11.97
CA LEU A 60 -7.75 -9.91 12.65
C LEU A 60 -7.66 -10.00 14.17
N GLN A 61 -7.36 -11.17 14.73
CA GLN A 61 -7.08 -11.30 16.16
C GLN A 61 -5.84 -10.52 16.59
N ARG A 62 -4.80 -10.47 15.74
CA ARG A 62 -3.61 -9.65 15.98
C ARG A 62 -3.93 -8.15 15.99
N ILE A 63 -4.73 -7.68 15.02
CA ILE A 63 -5.22 -6.29 14.98
C ILE A 63 -6.03 -5.99 16.24
N ALA A 64 -6.91 -6.91 16.65
CA ALA A 64 -7.72 -6.76 17.85
C ALA A 64 -6.87 -6.67 19.12
N GLY A 65 -5.85 -7.52 19.27
CA GLY A 65 -4.89 -7.44 20.37
C GLY A 65 -4.16 -6.10 20.41
N TRP A 66 -3.64 -5.66 19.26
CA TRP A 66 -2.96 -4.37 19.13
C TRP A 66 -3.85 -3.17 19.51
N LEU A 67 -5.09 -3.14 19.03
CA LEU A 67 -6.06 -2.09 19.35
C LEU A 67 -6.36 -2.01 20.85
N ARG A 68 -6.53 -3.16 21.52
CA ARG A 68 -6.74 -3.20 22.97
C ARG A 68 -5.55 -2.62 23.73
N THR A 69 -4.31 -2.95 23.32
CA THR A 69 -3.09 -2.38 23.91
C THR A 69 -2.98 -0.88 23.68
N ALA A 70 -3.45 -0.39 22.52
CA ALA A 70 -3.46 1.04 22.18
C ALA A 70 -4.61 1.83 22.85
N GLY A 71 -5.47 1.19 23.64
CA GLY A 71 -6.64 1.81 24.29
C GLY A 71 -7.81 2.07 23.33
N GLY A 72 -7.80 1.45 22.14
CA GLY A 72 -8.88 1.52 21.16
C GLY A 72 -10.02 0.56 21.47
N ILE A 73 -11.22 0.92 21.03
CA ILE A 73 -12.41 0.07 21.11
C ILE A 73 -12.57 -0.62 19.75
N LEU A 74 -12.67 -1.95 19.77
CA LEU A 74 -13.02 -2.72 18.57
C LEU A 74 -14.52 -2.57 18.28
N PRO A 75 -14.92 -2.29 17.04
CA PRO A 75 -16.30 -2.51 16.64
C PRO A 75 -16.60 -4.03 16.70
N GLU A 76 -17.53 -4.41 17.57
CA GLU A 76 -18.08 -5.75 17.71
C GLU A 76 -18.82 -6.22 16.44
N PRO A 77 -18.90 -7.55 16.22
CA PRO A 77 -17.76 -8.43 16.00
C PRO A 77 -17.22 -8.22 14.57
N MET A 78 -15.95 -8.56 14.35
CA MET A 78 -15.43 -8.82 12.99
C MET A 78 -16.02 -10.14 12.47
N ALA A 79 -17.35 -10.21 12.38
CA ALA A 79 -18.10 -11.35 11.93
C ALA A 79 -17.98 -11.43 10.41
N ALA A 80 -17.24 -12.43 9.95
CA ALA A 80 -16.99 -12.78 8.56
C ALA A 80 -16.35 -11.65 7.74
N VAL A 81 -15.05 -11.80 7.44
CA VAL A 81 -14.49 -11.14 6.26
C VAL A 81 -15.30 -11.69 5.08
N PRO A 82 -16.09 -10.86 4.36
CA PRO A 82 -16.78 -11.35 3.18
C PRO A 82 -15.73 -11.91 2.22
N GLU A 83 -16.09 -12.97 1.50
CA GLU A 83 -15.21 -13.58 0.51
C GLU A 83 -14.64 -12.48 -0.39
N LEU A 84 -13.32 -12.29 -0.32
CA LEU A 84 -12.63 -11.26 -1.07
C LEU A 84 -12.69 -11.64 -2.53
N GLN A 85 -13.51 -10.93 -3.30
CA GLN A 85 -13.45 -11.02 -4.75
C GLN A 85 -12.15 -10.38 -5.22
N GLU A 86 -11.31 -11.18 -5.88
CA GLU A 86 -10.18 -10.61 -6.61
C GLU A 86 -10.72 -9.61 -7.63
N PRO A 87 -10.17 -8.37 -7.67
CA PRO A 87 -10.53 -7.45 -8.72
C PRO A 87 -10.19 -8.09 -10.07
N PRO A 88 -11.01 -7.89 -11.12
CA PRO A 88 -10.70 -8.41 -12.43
C PRO A 88 -9.32 -7.91 -12.85
N ALA A 89 -8.51 -8.80 -13.42
CA ALA A 89 -7.20 -8.44 -13.93
C ALA A 89 -7.34 -7.23 -14.86
N PRO A 90 -6.53 -6.17 -14.66
CA PRO A 90 -6.65 -4.99 -15.50
C PRO A 90 -6.31 -5.38 -16.94
N ALA A 91 -7.08 -4.86 -17.91
CA ALA A 91 -6.84 -5.09 -19.33
C ALA A 91 -5.63 -4.28 -19.80
N ILE A 92 -4.45 -4.68 -19.36
CA ILE A 92 -3.15 -4.07 -19.67
C ILE A 92 -2.35 -5.06 -20.51
N ALA A 93 -1.73 -4.59 -21.60
CA ALA A 93 -0.87 -5.45 -22.40
C ALA A 93 0.38 -5.88 -21.60
N PRO A 94 0.89 -7.11 -21.75
CA PRO A 94 2.11 -7.56 -21.06
C PRO A 94 3.29 -6.60 -21.23
N SER A 95 3.47 -6.04 -22.43
CA SER A 95 4.51 -5.06 -22.72
C SER A 95 4.35 -3.73 -21.97
N ASP A 96 3.13 -3.36 -21.56
CA ASP A 96 2.89 -2.18 -20.73
C ASP A 96 3.22 -2.47 -19.27
N LEU A 97 2.93 -3.68 -18.79
CA LEU A 97 3.34 -4.14 -17.46
C LEU A 97 4.86 -4.17 -17.34
N ASP A 98 5.58 -4.68 -18.34
CA ASP A 98 7.04 -4.70 -18.34
C ASP A 98 7.64 -3.28 -18.29
N ARG A 99 7.06 -2.36 -19.07
CA ARG A 99 7.47 -0.95 -19.09
C ARG A 99 7.23 -0.28 -17.74
N LEU A 100 6.08 -0.54 -17.12
CA LEU A 100 5.76 -0.04 -15.79
C LEU A 100 6.70 -0.63 -14.73
N ALA A 101 6.96 -1.94 -14.75
CA ALA A 101 7.87 -2.60 -13.82
C ALA A 101 9.29 -2.00 -13.92
N ALA A 102 9.79 -1.78 -15.14
CA ALA A 102 11.08 -1.15 -15.37
C ALA A 102 11.10 0.30 -14.86
N ALA A 103 10.01 1.06 -15.03
CA ALA A 103 9.89 2.42 -14.50
C ALA A 103 9.88 2.42 -12.97
N LEU A 104 9.10 1.55 -12.33
CA LEU A 104 9.07 1.39 -10.88
C LEU A 104 10.45 1.08 -10.30
N ALA A 105 11.22 0.19 -10.94
CA ALA A 105 12.57 -0.14 -10.51
C ALA A 105 13.55 1.07 -10.55
N ARG A 106 13.29 2.08 -11.39
CA ARG A 106 14.09 3.32 -11.43
C ARG A 106 13.67 4.34 -10.38
N HIS A 107 12.41 4.33 -9.97
CA HIS A 107 11.82 5.36 -9.12
C HIS A 107 11.66 4.94 -7.65
N LEU A 108 11.53 3.64 -7.38
CA LEU A 108 11.39 3.13 -6.03
C LEU A 108 12.75 2.74 -5.46
N PRO A 109 13.18 3.30 -4.31
CA PRO A 109 14.31 2.75 -3.60
C PRO A 109 13.99 1.30 -3.21
N THR A 110 14.99 0.42 -3.25
CA THR A 110 14.94 -1.03 -2.94
C THR A 110 14.57 -1.35 -1.48
N ALA A 111 13.87 -0.44 -0.79
CA ALA A 111 13.60 -0.45 0.64
C ALA A 111 12.69 -1.59 1.11
N ARG A 112 12.05 -2.32 0.18
CA ARG A 112 11.19 -3.45 0.52
C ARG A 112 11.94 -4.80 0.61
N ALA A 113 13.20 -4.88 0.16
CA ALA A 113 13.98 -6.12 0.19
C ALA A 113 14.59 -6.46 1.58
N ALA A 114 14.45 -5.58 2.58
CA ALA A 114 15.14 -5.71 3.88
C ALA A 114 14.21 -5.92 5.09
N ARG A 115 12.90 -6.13 4.90
CA ARG A 115 11.96 -6.41 5.99
C ARG A 115 11.44 -7.85 5.87
N GLY A 116 12.32 -8.80 6.17
CA GLY A 116 12.01 -10.21 6.45
C GLY A 116 12.28 -10.52 7.91
#